data_AF-A0A0L0JDL3-F1
#
_entry.id   AF-A0A0L0JDL3-F1
#
_cell.length_a   1.000
_cell.length_b   1.000
_cell.length_c   1.000
_cell.angle_alpha   90.00
_cell.angle_beta   90.00
_cell.angle_gamma   90.00
#
_symmetry.space_group_name_H-M   'P 1'
#
loop_
_entity.id
_entity.type
_entity.pdbx_description
1 polymer ?
#
loop_
_entity_poly.entity_id
_entity_poly.type
_entity_poly.pdbx_seq_one_letter_code
_entity_poly.pdbx_strand_id
1 'polypeptide(L)'
;MWRDMAEAARTSDWKSPVLGRYATGDALSAISRGLYADHRNGLVARGGPKNYPKVTSATPTEDPATVMVSDCGDSTNWLRYRKETGELAADETGGRRAITAEVKKQSSGSWKVAWFAVKELGSC
;
A
#
# COMPACT_ATOMS: atom_id res chain seq x y z
N MET A 1 3.38 -5.54 2.50
CA MET A 1 2.72 -4.96 1.31
C MET A 1 3.23 -3.56 1.01
N TRP A 2 2.97 -2.55 1.86
CA TRP A 2 3.28 -1.14 1.54
C TRP A 2 4.74 -0.86 1.15
N ARG A 3 5.70 -1.51 1.80
CA ARG A 3 7.12 -1.41 1.42
C ARG A 3 7.41 -1.90 0.00
N ASP A 4 6.75 -2.98 -0.44
CA ASP A 4 6.94 -3.53 -1.78
C ASP A 4 6.27 -2.62 -2.83
N MET A 5 5.15 -1.98 -2.47
CA MET A 5 4.57 -0.92 -3.30
C MET A 5 5.54 0.27 -3.43
N ALA A 6 6.16 0.71 -2.32
CA ALA A 6 7.14 1.80 -2.34
C ALA A 6 8.39 1.46 -3.18
N GLU A 7 8.83 0.20 -3.17
CA GLU A 7 9.89 -0.29 -4.06
C GLU A 7 9.51 -0.11 -5.53
N ALA A 8 8.36 -0.65 -5.93
CA ALA A 8 7.88 -0.58 -7.31
C ALA A 8 7.57 0.87 -7.75
N ALA A 9 7.15 1.73 -6.81
CA ALA A 9 6.84 3.13 -7.07
C ALA A 9 8.05 3.97 -7.50
N ARG A 10 9.29 3.54 -7.21
CA ARG A 10 10.50 4.26 -7.65
C ARG A 10 10.66 4.34 -9.16
N THR A 11 10.06 3.38 -9.87
CA THR A 11 10.02 3.34 -11.34
C THR A 11 8.59 3.37 -11.89
N SER A 12 7.60 3.47 -11.00
CA SER A 12 6.17 3.29 -11.27
C SER A 12 5.89 2.00 -12.03
N ASP A 13 6.53 0.90 -11.62
CA ASP A 13 6.35 -0.41 -12.25
C ASP A 13 5.08 -1.10 -11.70
N TRP A 14 3.95 -0.87 -12.37
CA TRP A 14 2.66 -1.46 -12.02
C TRP A 14 2.56 -2.96 -12.31
N LYS A 15 3.55 -3.54 -12.99
CA LYS A 15 3.63 -4.97 -13.29
C LYS A 15 4.66 -5.68 -12.42
N SER A 16 5.27 -4.96 -11.47
CA SER A 16 6.35 -5.52 -10.67
C SER A 16 5.87 -6.75 -9.90
N PRO A 17 6.55 -7.91 -10.03
CA PRO A 17 6.13 -9.14 -9.37
C PRO A 17 6.19 -9.02 -7.84
N VAL A 18 6.95 -8.06 -7.30
CA VAL A 18 7.04 -7.80 -5.86
C VAL A 18 5.72 -7.34 -5.26
N LEU A 19 4.83 -6.71 -6.03
CA LEU A 19 3.51 -6.28 -5.57
C LEU A 19 2.67 -7.47 -5.07
N GLY A 20 2.78 -8.61 -5.74
CA GLY A 20 2.05 -9.84 -5.42
C GLY A 20 2.63 -10.63 -4.24
N ARG A 21 3.76 -10.21 -3.67
CA ARG A 21 4.42 -10.94 -2.56
C ARG A 21 3.54 -10.95 -1.30
N TYR A 22 2.97 -9.79 -0.96
CA TYR A 22 2.12 -9.61 0.23
C TYR A 22 0.73 -9.03 -0.07
N ALA A 23 0.35 -8.89 -1.33
CA ALA A 23 -0.99 -8.46 -1.74
C ALA A 23 -1.63 -9.49 -2.68
N THR A 24 -2.95 -9.56 -2.64
CA THR A 24 -3.78 -10.32 -3.56
C THR A 24 -5.10 -9.59 -3.80
N GLY A 25 -5.94 -10.10 -4.69
CA GLY A 25 -7.31 -9.60 -4.91
C GLY A 25 -7.38 -8.08 -5.14
N ASP A 26 -8.28 -7.43 -4.41
CA ASP A 26 -8.56 -6.00 -4.53
C ASP A 26 -7.37 -5.14 -4.09
N ALA A 27 -6.65 -5.56 -3.05
CA ALA A 27 -5.46 -4.86 -2.59
C ALA A 27 -4.36 -4.81 -3.66
N LEU A 28 -4.05 -5.95 -4.29
CA LEU A 28 -3.09 -6.02 -5.39
C LEU A 28 -3.54 -5.17 -6.58
N SER A 29 -4.83 -5.25 -6.91
CA SER A 29 -5.40 -4.49 -8.01
C SER A 29 -5.35 -2.98 -7.75
N ALA A 30 -5.62 -2.54 -6.52
CA ALA A 30 -5.58 -1.14 -6.12
C ALA A 30 -4.17 -0.55 -6.21
N ILE A 31 -3.16 -1.22 -5.63
CA ILE A 31 -1.77 -0.72 -5.67
C ILE A 31 -1.23 -0.72 -7.11
N SER A 32 -1.57 -1.73 -7.92
CA SER A 32 -1.16 -1.79 -9.33
C SER A 32 -1.80 -0.67 -10.15
N ARG A 33 -3.10 -0.40 -9.96
CA ARG A 33 -3.78 0.73 -10.63
C ARG A 33 -3.20 2.08 -10.25
N GLY A 34 -2.85 2.28 -8.98
CA GLY A 34 -2.17 3.50 -8.52
C GLY A 34 -0.84 3.72 -9.25
N LEU A 35 0.00 2.68 -9.33
CA LEU A 35 1.28 2.74 -10.05
C LEU A 35 1.10 2.91 -11.56
N TYR A 36 0.04 2.35 -12.14
CA TYR A 36 -0.28 2.55 -13.56
C TYR A 36 -0.65 4.01 -13.85
N ALA A 37 -1.45 4.63 -12.97
CA ALA A 37 -1.78 6.05 -13.08
C ALA A 37 -0.52 6.92 -12.96
N ASP A 38 0.36 6.63 -11.99
CA ASP A 38 1.63 7.35 -11.84
C ASP A 38 2.51 7.18 -13.08
N HIS A 39 2.63 5.96 -13.62
CA HIS A 39 3.36 5.71 -14.87
C HIS A 39 2.80 6.53 -16.03
N ARG A 40 1.47 6.51 -16.24
CA ARG A 40 0.83 7.20 -17.35
C ARG A 40 1.00 8.72 -17.29
N ASN A 41 1.15 9.26 -16.07
CA ASN A 41 1.35 10.67 -15.78
C ASN A 41 2.84 11.08 -15.66
N GLY A 42 3.77 10.17 -15.95
CA GLY A 42 5.21 10.45 -15.87
C GLY A 42 5.68 10.75 -14.44
N LEU A 43 5.06 10.12 -13.44
CA LEU A 43 5.37 10.27 -12.03
C LEU A 43 6.10 9.04 -11.50
N VAL A 44 6.96 9.24 -10.50
CA VAL A 44 7.59 8.20 -9.67
C VAL A 44 7.55 8.64 -8.21
N ALA A 45 7.43 7.70 -7.27
CA ALA A 45 7.47 8.04 -5.85
C ALA A 45 8.83 7.72 -5.23
N ARG A 46 9.28 8.56 -4.30
CA ARG A 46 10.52 8.36 -3.54
C ARG A 46 10.23 8.28 -2.05
N GLY A 47 11.09 7.55 -1.33
CA GLY A 47 10.89 7.26 0.09
C GLY A 47 9.96 6.08 0.30
N GLY A 48 9.15 6.12 1.36
CA GLY A 48 8.24 5.04 1.70
C GLY A 48 7.40 5.35 2.94
N PRO A 49 6.32 4.60 3.14
CA PRO A 49 5.43 4.83 4.26
C PRO A 49 6.04 4.34 5.57
N LYS A 50 5.65 4.96 6.68
CA LYS A 50 5.76 4.38 8.01
C LYS A 50 4.40 3.79 8.41
N ASN A 51 4.40 2.62 9.02
CA ASN A 51 3.19 1.92 9.43
C ASN A 51 3.27 1.59 10.92
N TYR A 52 2.11 1.59 11.57
CA TYR A 52 1.88 1.25 12.97
C TYR A 52 0.73 0.24 13.07
N PRO A 53 0.86 -0.95 12.43
CA PRO A 53 -0.24 -1.88 12.31
C PRO A 53 -0.55 -2.55 13.65
N LYS A 54 -1.85 -2.74 13.91
CA LYS A 54 -2.37 -3.51 15.03
C LYS A 54 -3.43 -4.48 14.54
N VAL A 55 -3.29 -5.75 14.92
CA VAL A 55 -4.35 -6.74 14.71
C VAL A 55 -5.55 -6.38 15.56
N THR A 56 -6.73 -6.30 14.95
CA THR A 56 -7.99 -5.97 15.63
C THR A 56 -8.89 -7.19 15.79
N SER A 57 -8.83 -8.16 14.88
CA SER A 57 -9.51 -9.45 15.02
C SER A 57 -8.82 -10.54 14.19
N ALA A 58 -9.06 -11.80 14.57
CA ALA A 58 -8.63 -12.99 13.84
C ALA A 58 -9.81 -13.98 13.79
N THR A 59 -10.04 -14.61 12.63
CA THR A 59 -11.20 -15.47 12.42
C THR A 59 -10.85 -16.69 11.56
N PRO A 60 -11.24 -17.91 11.99
CA PRO A 60 -11.69 -18.24 13.36
C PRO A 60 -10.56 -18.02 14.39
N THR A 61 -10.89 -18.01 15.69
CA THR A 61 -9.90 -17.68 16.74
C THR A 61 -8.80 -18.73 16.88
N GLU A 62 -9.12 -20.02 16.73
CA GLU A 62 -8.20 -21.14 17.00
C GLU A 62 -7.24 -21.43 15.83
N ASP A 63 -7.72 -21.38 14.58
CA ASP A 63 -6.91 -21.44 13.37
C ASP A 63 -7.31 -20.31 12.41
N PRO A 64 -6.80 -19.08 12.63
CA PRO A 64 -7.17 -17.95 11.82
C PRO A 64 -6.90 -18.17 10.33
N ALA A 65 -7.91 -17.88 9.52
CA ALA A 65 -7.80 -17.80 8.05
C ALA A 65 -7.94 -16.34 7.56
N THR A 66 -8.54 -15.48 8.37
CA THR A 66 -8.71 -14.04 8.10
C THR A 66 -8.30 -13.24 9.33
N VAL A 67 -7.59 -12.13 9.11
CA VAL A 67 -7.15 -11.19 10.15
C VAL A 67 -7.50 -9.78 9.71
N MET A 68 -8.12 -9.02 10.61
CA MET A 68 -8.32 -7.58 10.43
C MET A 68 -7.18 -6.81 11.08
N VAL A 69 -6.68 -5.81 10.37
CA VAL A 69 -5.59 -4.93 10.81
C VAL A 69 -6.05 -3.49 10.72
N SER A 70 -5.88 -2.73 11.80
CA SER A 70 -5.92 -1.27 11.78
C SER A 70 -4.50 -0.73 11.69
N ASP A 71 -4.30 0.37 10.98
CA ASP A 71 -3.00 1.05 10.86
C ASP A 71 -3.21 2.57 10.81
N CYS A 72 -2.22 3.33 11.28
CA CYS A 72 -2.10 4.76 11.05
C CYS A 72 -0.97 4.98 10.05
N GLY A 73 -1.24 4.80 8.76
CA GLY A 73 -0.22 4.88 7.72
C GLY A 73 0.25 6.32 7.55
N ASP A 74 1.57 6.54 7.59
CA ASP A 74 2.21 7.84 7.45
C ASP A 74 2.99 7.89 6.12
N SER A 75 2.46 8.65 5.16
CA SER A 75 3.08 8.87 3.86
C SER A 75 3.82 10.21 3.76
N THR A 76 4.11 10.90 4.87
CA THR A 76 4.74 12.24 4.89
C THR A 76 6.02 12.29 4.06
N ASN A 77 6.82 11.22 4.09
CA ASN A 77 8.08 11.11 3.36
C ASN A 77 7.98 10.19 2.14
N TRP A 78 6.78 9.94 1.63
CA TRP A 78 6.55 9.15 0.43
C TRP A 78 5.84 10.00 -0.61
N LEU A 79 6.63 10.77 -1.34
CA LEU A 79 6.15 11.81 -2.25
C LEU A 79 6.43 11.46 -3.70
N ARG A 80 5.62 12.00 -4.62
CA ARG A 80 5.75 11.83 -6.07
C ARG A 80 6.56 12.95 -6.72
N TYR A 81 7.31 12.57 -7.73
CA TYR A 81 8.22 13.40 -8.50
C TYR A 81 7.98 13.18 -9.99
N ARG A 82 8.18 14.22 -10.80
CA ARG A 82 8.23 14.10 -12.25
C ARG A 82 9.44 13.24 -12.62
N LYS A 83 9.20 12.17 -13.38
CA LYS A 83 10.24 11.21 -13.78
C LYS A 83 11.33 11.87 -14.63
N GLU A 84 10.94 12.81 -15.50
CA GLU A 84 11.85 13.47 -16.45
C GLU A 84 12.70 14.56 -15.79
N THR A 85 12.10 15.41 -14.97
CA THR A 85 12.79 16.57 -14.36
C THR A 85 13.32 16.28 -12.96
N GLY A 86 12.77 15.27 -12.27
CA GLY A 86 13.09 14.97 -10.88
C GLY A 86 12.47 15.93 -9.87
N GLU A 87 11.66 16.89 -10.33
CA GLU A 87 10.97 17.88 -9.49
C GLU A 87 9.81 17.25 -8.74
N LEU A 88 9.49 17.80 -7.56
CA LEU A 88 8.32 17.39 -6.79
C LEU A 88 7.03 17.68 -7.58
N ALA A 89 6.10 16.73 -7.62
CA ALA A 89 4.80 16.97 -8.23
C ALA A 89 4.00 17.98 -7.39
N ALA A 90 3.28 18.90 -8.05
CA ALA A 90 2.40 19.85 -7.38
C ALA A 90 1.29 19.12 -6.59
N ASP A 91 0.79 19.75 -5.52
CA ASP A 91 -0.32 19.28 -4.67
C ASP A 91 -0.07 17.97 -3.90
N GLU A 92 1.19 17.53 -3.81
CA GLU A 92 1.61 16.39 -3.01
C GLU A 92 1.52 16.71 -1.51
N THR A 93 0.47 16.21 -0.86
CA THR A 93 0.35 16.19 0.61
C THR A 93 0.45 14.76 1.13
N GLY A 94 1.68 14.39 1.49
CA GLY A 94 1.92 13.25 2.36
C GLY A 94 1.29 13.49 3.74
N GLY A 95 1.13 12.41 4.51
CA GLY A 95 0.72 12.52 5.90
C GLY A 95 0.02 11.28 6.40
N ARG A 96 -0.57 11.40 7.59
CA ARG A 96 -1.16 10.29 8.32
C ARG A 96 -2.60 10.04 7.92
N ARG A 97 -2.95 8.77 7.75
CA ARG A 97 -4.30 8.30 7.40
C ARG A 97 -4.59 7.01 8.15
N ALA A 98 -5.78 6.91 8.71
CA ALA A 98 -6.29 5.66 9.25
C ALA A 98 -6.53 4.66 8.11
N ILE A 99 -6.08 3.43 8.30
CA ILE A 99 -6.19 2.34 7.33
C ILE A 99 -6.83 1.15 8.04
N THR A 100 -7.78 0.52 7.37
CA THR A 100 -8.28 -0.81 7.74
C THR A 100 -7.90 -1.78 6.64
N ALA A 101 -7.38 -2.95 7.00
CA ALA A 101 -6.98 -3.98 6.05
C ALA A 101 -7.52 -5.36 6.45
N GLU A 102 -7.92 -6.14 5.45
CA GLU A 102 -8.23 -7.55 5.58
C GLU A 102 -7.05 -8.37 5.04
N VAL A 103 -6.52 -9.27 5.86
CA VAL A 103 -5.42 -10.18 5.51
C VAL A 103 -5.95 -11.60 5.52
N LYS A 104 -5.70 -12.34 4.44
CA LYS A 104 -6.18 -13.72 4.27
C LYS A 104 -5.02 -14.71 4.12
N LYS A 105 -5.14 -15.84 4.80
CA LYS A 105 -4.27 -17.01 4.63
C LYS A 105 -4.54 -17.61 3.25
N GLN A 106 -3.50 -17.75 2.46
CA GLN A 106 -3.54 -18.35 1.13
C GLN A 106 -3.47 -19.88 1.26
N SER A 107 -3.83 -20.61 0.20
CA SER A 107 -3.69 -22.08 0.16
C SER A 107 -2.25 -22.56 0.36
N SER A 108 -1.26 -21.72 0.02
CA SER A 108 0.17 -21.97 0.28
C SER A 108 0.59 -21.77 1.75
N GLY A 109 -0.33 -21.36 2.62
CA GLY A 109 -0.06 -21.01 4.02
C GLY A 109 0.48 -19.58 4.22
N SER A 110 0.85 -18.87 3.15
CA SER A 110 1.28 -17.47 3.22
C SER A 110 0.11 -16.52 3.56
N TRP A 111 0.39 -15.40 4.22
CA TRP A 111 -0.61 -14.36 4.50
C TRP A 111 -0.46 -13.20 3.53
N LYS A 112 -1.57 -12.75 2.94
CA LYS A 112 -1.59 -11.61 2.02
C LYS A 112 -2.74 -10.66 2.34
N VAL A 113 -2.48 -9.37 2.17
CA VAL A 113 -3.51 -8.35 2.22
C VAL A 113 -4.43 -8.56 1.01
N ALA A 114 -5.71 -8.83 1.25
CA ALA A 114 -6.69 -9.06 0.21
C ALA A 114 -7.48 -7.79 -0.12
N TRP A 115 -7.68 -6.93 0.88
CA TRP A 115 -8.42 -5.68 0.78
C TRP A 115 -7.91 -4.66 1.78
N PHE A 116 -8.08 -3.37 1.48
CA PHE A 116 -7.88 -2.28 2.45
C PHE A 116 -8.76 -1.07 2.11
N ALA A 117 -9.00 -0.23 3.11
CA ALA A 117 -9.55 1.11 2.96
C ALA A 117 -8.63 2.12 3.65
N VAL A 118 -8.42 3.26 3.01
CA VAL A 118 -7.65 4.39 3.52
C VAL A 118 -8.60 5.56 3.73
N LYS A 119 -8.62 6.16 4.92
CA LYS A 119 -9.44 7.33 5.25
C LYS A 119 -8.77 8.64 4.81
N GLU A 120 -9.46 9.75 5.02
CA GLU A 120 -8.96 11.09 4.77
C GLU A 120 -7.67 11.42 5.53
N LEU A 121 -6.92 12.40 5.01
CA LEU A 121 -5.69 12.93 5.62
C LEU A 121 -5.97 13.48 7.01
N GLY A 122 -5.14 13.12 8.00
CA GLY A 122 -5.27 13.56 9.39
C GLY A 122 -6.31 12.78 10.22
N SER A 123 -6.87 11.69 9.68
CA SER A 123 -7.78 10.80 10.43
C SER A 123 -7.09 10.04 11.58
N CYS A 124 -5.76 10.09 11.60
CA CYS A 124 -4.84 9.85 12.70
C CYS A 124 -3.58 10.71 12.40
#